data_AF-A0A2V7YDR5-F1
#
_entry.id   AF-A0A2V7YDR5-F1
#
_cell.length_a   1.000
_cell.length_b   1.000
_cell.length_c   1.000
_cell.angle_alpha   90.00
_cell.angle_beta   90.00
_cell.angle_gamma   90.00
#
_symmetry.space_group_name_H-M   'P 1'
#
loop_
_entity.id
_entity.type
_entity.pdbx_description
1 polymer ?
#
loop_
_entity_poly.entity_id
_entity_poly.type
_entity_poly.pdbx_seq_one_letter_code
_entity_poly.pdbx_strand_id
1 'polypeptide(L)'
;MSLAFQALAIFALALPGIILKNTYRNGFFWDRPRQALPITEEVAYSLVLACALHAVFAPVVVKYFWPIDFQALAILLLGQYGKDSEHLGAAVNAITSYPWRVFLYFIVLYAIAAAIGYGSHAIVRGLRLDRRVRFLRFDHQWHY
;
A
#
# COMPACT_ATOMS: atom_id res chain seq x y z
N MET A 1 -0.75 9.64 -21.97
CA MET A 1 -0.72 8.27 -21.40
C MET A 1 -2.11 7.65 -21.51
N SER A 2 -2.21 6.33 -21.66
CA SER A 2 -3.50 5.65 -21.62
C SER A 2 -4.04 5.62 -20.18
N LEU A 3 -5.36 5.75 -20.01
CA LEU A 3 -6.03 5.62 -18.71
C LEU A 3 -5.64 4.34 -17.98
N ALA A 4 -5.35 3.27 -18.72
CA ALA A 4 -4.91 1.99 -18.19
C ALA A 4 -3.63 2.10 -17.35
N PHE A 5 -2.65 2.90 -17.80
CA PHE A 5 -1.39 3.06 -17.07
C PHE A 5 -1.60 3.78 -15.74
N GLN A 6 -2.37 4.88 -15.73
CA GLN A 6 -2.68 5.62 -14.52
C GLN A 6 -3.44 4.75 -13.51
N ALA A 7 -4.41 3.97 -13.98
CA ALA A 7 -5.16 3.03 -13.14
C ALA A 7 -4.25 1.97 -12.51
N LEU A 8 -3.32 1.39 -13.29
CA LEU A 8 -2.34 0.42 -12.80
C LEU A 8 -1.42 1.02 -11.73
N ALA A 9 -0.99 2.26 -11.94
CA ALA A 9 -0.08 2.92 -11.03
C ALA A 9 -0.77 3.33 -9.71
N ILE A 10 -2.01 3.84 -9.78
CA ILE A 10 -2.85 4.06 -8.60
C ILE A 10 -3.08 2.74 -7.85
N PHE A 11 -3.38 1.66 -8.57
CA PHE A 11 -3.58 0.35 -7.97
C PHE A 11 -2.31 -0.15 -7.27
N ALA A 12 -1.13 -0.02 -7.89
CA ALA A 12 0.15 -0.38 -7.27
C ALA A 12 0.42 0.41 -5.97
N LEU A 13 0.09 1.72 -5.96
CA LEU A 13 0.20 2.55 -4.76
C LEU A 13 -0.80 2.16 -3.67
N ALA A 14 -2.01 1.73 -4.01
CA ALA A 14 -3.04 1.34 -3.05
C ALA A 14 -2.86 -0.10 -2.52
N LEU A 15 -2.22 -0.97 -3.30
CA LEU A 15 -2.04 -2.38 -3.01
C LEU A 15 -1.42 -2.72 -1.63
N PRO A 16 -0.40 -2.02 -1.09
CA PRO A 16 0.17 -2.38 0.21
C PRO A 16 -0.86 -2.22 1.34
N GLY A 17 -1.72 -1.20 1.26
CA GLY A 17 -2.81 -1.03 2.23
C GLY A 17 -3.86 -2.13 2.13
N ILE A 18 -4.19 -2.57 0.91
CA ILE A 18 -5.08 -3.72 0.68
C ILE A 18 -4.47 -5.00 1.28
N ILE A 19 -3.18 -5.24 1.04
CA ILE A 19 -2.44 -6.40 1.57
C ILE A 19 -2.46 -6.39 3.09
N LEU A 20 -2.05 -5.27 3.72
CA LEU A 20 -1.99 -5.14 5.18
C LEU A 20 -3.36 -5.39 5.81
N LYS A 21 -4.42 -4.79 5.27
CA LYS A 21 -5.79 -4.97 5.77
C LYS A 21 -6.23 -6.44 5.64
N ASN A 22 -5.99 -7.06 4.48
CA ASN A 22 -6.40 -8.43 4.23
C ASN A 22 -5.64 -9.42 5.13
N THR A 23 -4.33 -9.27 5.29
CA THR A 23 -3.52 -10.14 6.15
C THR A 23 -3.84 -9.91 7.63
N TYR A 24 -4.18 -8.68 8.03
CA TYR A 24 -4.67 -8.38 9.38
C TYR A 24 -6.02 -9.04 9.68
N ARG A 25 -6.96 -9.03 8.73
CA ARG A 25 -8.31 -9.58 8.95
C ARG A 25 -8.33 -11.11 8.91
N ASN A 26 -7.67 -11.69 7.90
CA ASN A 26 -7.76 -13.12 7.62
C ASN A 26 -6.65 -13.94 8.31
N GLY A 27 -5.55 -13.29 8.72
CA GLY A 27 -4.33 -14.00 9.07
C GLY A 27 -3.67 -14.59 7.82
N PHE A 28 -2.99 -15.73 7.97
CA PHE A 28 -2.28 -16.38 6.86
C PHE A 28 -3.20 -17.16 5.90
N PHE A 29 -4.35 -17.65 6.39
CA PHE A 29 -5.28 -18.48 5.62
C PHE A 29 -6.50 -17.67 5.17
N TRP A 30 -6.87 -17.78 3.89
CA TRP A 30 -7.92 -16.97 3.24
C TRP A 30 -9.34 -17.55 3.38
N ASP A 31 -9.56 -18.50 4.28
CA ASP A 31 -10.74 -19.37 4.25
C ASP A 31 -11.94 -18.89 5.08
N ARG A 32 -12.01 -17.61 5.45
CA ARG A 32 -13.08 -17.13 6.35
C ARG A 32 -14.10 -16.23 5.65
N PRO A 33 -15.40 -16.52 5.79
CA PRO A 33 -16.45 -15.68 5.22
C PRO A 33 -16.44 -14.30 5.87
N ARG A 34 -16.35 -13.27 5.03
CA ARG A 34 -16.23 -11.86 5.44
C ARG A 34 -17.61 -11.20 5.51
N GLN A 35 -17.77 -10.27 6.44
CA GLN A 35 -18.74 -9.20 6.23
C GLN A 35 -18.16 -8.26 5.15
N ALA A 36 -18.87 -8.15 4.03
CA ALA A 36 -18.47 -7.24 2.96
C ALA A 36 -18.80 -5.81 3.40
N LEU A 37 -17.76 -5.01 3.64
CA LEU A 37 -17.95 -3.55 3.68
C LEU A 37 -18.32 -3.06 2.27
N PRO A 38 -18.98 -1.90 2.15
CA PRO A 38 -19.12 -1.24 0.86
C PRO A 38 -17.75 -1.07 0.19
N ILE A 39 -17.68 -1.32 -1.12
CA ILE A 39 -16.44 -1.23 -1.90
C ILE A 39 -15.75 0.12 -1.70
N THR A 40 -16.53 1.20 -1.61
CA THR A 40 -16.02 2.56 -1.39
C THR A 40 -15.26 2.71 -0.07
N GLU A 41 -15.81 2.17 1.02
CA GLU A 41 -15.18 2.18 2.33
C GLU A 41 -13.94 1.28 2.35
N GLU A 42 -14.01 0.12 1.70
CA GLU A 42 -12.87 -0.78 1.56
C GLU A 42 -11.69 -0.14 0.83
N VAL A 43 -11.95 0.58 -0.25
CA VAL A 43 -10.94 1.32 -1.01
C VAL A 43 -10.40 2.48 -0.18
N ALA A 44 -11.25 3.27 0.48
CA ALA A 44 -10.82 4.41 1.29
C ALA A 44 -9.88 3.99 2.44
N TYR A 45 -10.24 2.96 3.21
CA TYR A 45 -9.38 2.44 4.28
C TYR A 45 -8.06 1.92 3.74
N SER A 46 -8.09 1.18 2.62
CA SER A 46 -6.87 0.65 2.01
C SER A 46 -5.97 1.77 1.52
N LEU A 47 -6.53 2.85 0.96
CA LEU A 47 -5.78 4.02 0.55
C LEU A 47 -5.10 4.70 1.75
N VAL A 48 -5.82 4.91 2.85
CA VAL A 48 -5.26 5.51 4.07
C VAL A 48 -4.11 4.68 4.62
N LEU A 49 -4.27 3.35 4.68
CA LEU A 49 -3.22 2.44 5.13
C LEU A 49 -2.01 2.43 4.19
N ALA A 50 -2.25 2.47 2.87
CA ALA A 50 -1.20 2.58 1.88
C ALA A 50 -0.42 3.90 2.06
N CYS A 51 -1.10 5.03 2.20
CA CYS A 51 -0.46 6.32 2.46
C CYS A 51 0.39 6.29 3.73
N ALA A 52 -0.11 5.71 4.82
CA ALA A 52 0.65 5.56 6.06
C ALA A 52 1.90 4.69 5.87
N LEU A 53 1.78 3.56 5.19
CA LEU A 53 2.91 2.67 4.89
C LEU A 53 3.97 3.36 4.03
N HIS A 54 3.56 4.07 2.97
CA HIS A 54 4.46 4.84 2.14
C HIS A 54 5.14 5.96 2.94
N ALA A 55 4.39 6.70 3.76
CA ALA A 55 4.92 7.80 4.58
C ALA A 55 5.99 7.34 5.58
N VAL A 56 5.87 6.11 6.11
CA VAL A 56 6.87 5.54 7.03
C VAL A 56 8.03 4.91 6.27
N PHE A 57 7.75 4.16 5.19
CA PHE A 57 8.77 3.37 4.51
C PHE A 57 9.63 4.21 3.55
N ALA A 58 9.06 5.19 2.86
CA ALA A 58 9.80 6.03 1.91
C ALA A 58 11.01 6.75 2.55
N PRO A 59 10.89 7.43 3.71
CA PRO A 59 12.05 8.06 4.36
C PRO A 59 13.14 7.06 4.75
N VAL A 60 12.76 5.84 5.15
CA VAL A 60 13.72 4.77 5.49
C VAL A 60 14.51 4.37 4.24
N VAL A 61 13.83 4.18 3.11
CA VAL A 61 14.50 3.81 1.86
C VAL A 61 15.44 4.91 1.37
N VAL A 62 15.00 6.16 1.41
CA VAL A 62 15.81 7.32 0.99
C VAL A 62 17.04 7.49 1.89
N LYS A 63 16.90 7.27 3.20
CA LYS A 63 17.99 7.44 4.15
C LYS A 63 19.06 6.34 4.06
N TYR A 64 18.65 5.09 3.84
CA TYR A 64 19.55 3.94 3.99
C TYR A 64 19.95 3.24 2.69
N PHE A 65 19.23 3.46 1.58
CA PHE A 65 19.41 2.66 0.37
C PHE A 65 19.69 3.52 -0.86
N TRP A 66 18.68 4.21 -1.39
CA TRP A 66 18.83 5.05 -2.58
C TRP A 66 17.84 6.22 -2.58
N PRO A 67 18.22 7.38 -3.13
CA PRO A 67 17.29 8.48 -3.33
C PRO A 67 16.23 8.03 -4.35
N ILE A 68 14.96 8.06 -3.94
CA ILE A 68 13.81 7.89 -4.83
C ILE A 68 13.24 9.29 -5.06
N ASP A 69 13.17 9.69 -6.33
CA ASP A 69 12.50 10.93 -6.71
C ASP A 69 10.98 10.70 -6.73
N PHE A 70 10.35 10.90 -5.57
CA PHE A 70 8.89 10.81 -5.43
C PHE A 70 8.15 11.93 -6.18
N GLN A 71 8.83 13.05 -6.47
CA GLN A 71 8.25 14.13 -7.26
C GLN A 71 8.11 13.70 -8.72
N ALA A 72 9.15 13.08 -9.30
CA ALA A 72 9.07 12.46 -10.61
C ALA A 72 7.95 11.41 -10.69
N LEU A 73 7.81 10.58 -9.64
CA LEU A 73 6.76 9.56 -9.56
C LEU A 73 5.36 10.20 -9.52
N ALA A 74 5.17 11.26 -8.73
CA ALA A 74 3.92 12.00 -8.62
C ALA A 74 3.53 12.70 -9.93
N ILE A 75 4.48 13.33 -10.61
CA ILE A 75 4.27 13.96 -11.93
C ILE A 75 3.83 12.91 -12.95
N LEU A 76 4.48 11.74 -12.96
CA LEU A 76 4.12 10.64 -13.84
C LEU A 76 2.70 10.11 -13.57
N LEU A 77 2.32 10.00 -12.29
CA LEU A 77 1.02 9.51 -11.83
C LEU A 77 -0.13 10.47 -12.13
N LEU A 78 0.06 11.76 -11.83
CA LEU A 78 -0.96 12.78 -12.00
C LEU A 78 -1.16 13.20 -13.45
N GLY A 79 -0.26 12.78 -14.35
CA GLY A 79 -0.31 13.14 -15.77
C GLY A 79 -0.26 14.65 -16.01
N GLN A 80 0.21 15.41 -15.02
CA GLN A 80 0.33 16.87 -15.10
C GLN A 80 1.62 17.21 -15.88
N TYR A 81 1.56 17.02 -17.19
CA TYR A 81 2.63 17.36 -18.15
C TYR A 81 2.45 18.80 -18.68
N GLY A 82 2.10 19.75 -17.83
CA GLY A 82 1.94 21.14 -18.28
C GLY A 82 3.28 21.69 -18.76
N LYS A 83 3.33 22.17 -20.03
CA LYS A 83 4.35 22.95 -20.79
C LYS A 83 5.86 22.73 -20.59
N ASP A 84 6.32 22.16 -19.49
CA ASP A 84 7.72 21.95 -19.11
C ASP A 84 8.14 20.52 -19.45
N SER A 85 8.44 20.29 -20.72
CA SER A 85 8.95 19.02 -21.25
C SER A 85 10.26 18.57 -20.58
N GLU A 86 11.02 19.50 -20.00
CA GLU A 86 12.29 19.19 -19.32
C GLU A 86 12.09 18.41 -18.01
N HIS A 87 11.09 18.78 -17.20
CA HIS A 87 10.78 18.05 -15.96
C HIS A 87 10.24 16.64 -16.25
N LEU A 88 9.50 16.47 -17.34
CA LEU A 88 9.06 15.15 -17.79
C LEU A 88 10.25 14.29 -18.23
N GLY A 89 11.19 14.86 -19.01
CA GLY A 89 12.39 14.16 -19.45
C GLY A 89 13.26 13.69 -18.29
N ALA A 90 13.45 14.55 -17.27
CA ALA A 90 14.16 14.20 -16.05
C ALA A 90 13.43 13.12 -15.24
N ALA A 91 12.10 13.23 -15.07
CA ALA A 91 11.30 12.25 -14.35
C ALA A 91 11.29 10.88 -15.03
N VAL A 92 11.14 10.86 -16.36
CA VAL A 92 11.22 9.62 -17.14
C VAL A 92 12.60 9.03 -17.04
N ASN A 93 13.66 9.82 -17.23
CA ASN A 93 15.05 9.34 -17.10
C ASN A 93 15.36 8.78 -15.72
N ALA A 94 14.88 9.41 -14.64
CA ALA A 94 15.08 8.92 -13.28
C ALA A 94 14.47 7.52 -13.09
N ILE A 95 13.29 7.27 -13.68
CA ILE A 95 12.59 5.99 -13.59
C ILE A 95 13.19 4.95 -14.55
N THR A 96 13.52 5.33 -15.78
CA THR A 96 14.06 4.42 -16.82
C THR A 96 15.52 4.06 -16.59
N SER A 97 16.28 4.88 -15.88
CA SER A 97 17.68 4.56 -15.55
C SER A 97 17.78 3.37 -14.60
N TYR A 98 16.82 3.21 -13.68
CA TYR A 98 16.85 2.14 -12.67
C TYR A 98 15.44 1.59 -12.33
N PRO A 99 14.70 1.01 -13.30
CA PRO A 99 13.35 0.51 -13.07
C PRO A 99 13.27 -0.56 -11.99
N TRP A 100 14.36 -1.33 -11.81
CA TRP A 100 14.45 -2.35 -10.78
C TRP A 100 14.37 -1.78 -9.35
N ARG A 101 14.83 -0.55 -9.11
CA ARG A 101 14.78 0.08 -7.78
C ARG A 101 13.35 0.39 -7.37
N VAL A 102 12.56 0.92 -8.30
CA VAL A 102 11.13 1.18 -8.10
C VAL A 102 10.39 -0.14 -7.90
N PHE A 103 10.69 -1.15 -8.71
CA PHE A 103 10.11 -2.48 -8.56
C PHE A 103 10.42 -3.09 -7.19
N LEU A 104 11.68 -3.10 -6.76
CA LEU A 104 12.07 -3.61 -5.45
C LEU A 104 11.43 -2.83 -4.31
N TYR A 105 11.31 -1.51 -4.42
CA TYR A 105 10.60 -0.70 -3.43
C TYR A 105 9.19 -1.22 -3.20
N PHE A 106 8.42 -1.45 -4.26
CA PHE A 106 7.06 -1.98 -4.15
C PHE A 106 7.03 -3.40 -3.61
N ILE A 107 7.88 -4.30 -4.12
CA ILE A 107 7.92 -5.70 -3.66
C ILE A 107 8.24 -5.79 -2.16
N VAL A 108 9.25 -5.05 -1.70
CA VAL A 108 9.63 -5.03 -0.28
C VAL A 108 8.53 -4.40 0.56
N LEU A 109 7.91 -3.31 0.08
CA LEU A 109 6.80 -2.68 0.79
C LEU A 109 5.59 -3.63 0.91
N TYR A 110 5.28 -4.40 -0.12
CA TYR A 110 4.21 -5.40 -0.07
C TYR A 110 4.52 -6.51 0.92
N ALA A 111 5.76 -6.99 0.96
CA ALA A 111 6.20 -7.99 1.93
C ALA A 111 6.12 -7.45 3.38
N ILE A 112 6.55 -6.22 3.61
CA ILE A 112 6.45 -5.53 4.91
C ILE A 112 4.98 -5.35 5.30
N ALA A 113 4.13 -4.91 4.38
CA ALA A 113 2.70 -4.75 4.62
C ALA A 113 2.05 -6.08 5.05
N ALA A 114 2.40 -7.17 4.36
CA ALA A 114 1.93 -8.51 4.72
C ALA A 114 2.41 -8.93 6.11
N ALA A 115 3.70 -8.75 6.40
CA ALA A 115 4.31 -9.10 7.68
C ALA A 115 3.70 -8.29 8.85
N ILE A 116 3.51 -6.98 8.68
CA ILE A 116 2.87 -6.11 9.68
C ILE A 116 1.43 -6.53 9.91
N GLY A 117 0.64 -6.74 8.85
CA GLY A 117 -0.75 -7.14 8.99
C GLY A 117 -0.87 -8.50 9.71
N TYR A 118 -0.07 -9.50 9.32
CA TYR A 118 -0.04 -10.80 9.99
C TYR A 118 0.44 -10.72 11.44
N GLY A 119 1.53 -10.00 11.72
CA GLY A 119 2.03 -9.80 13.07
C GLY A 119 1.00 -9.13 13.97
N SER A 120 0.33 -8.09 13.45
CA SER A 120 -0.76 -7.40 14.15
C SER A 120 -1.93 -8.33 14.42
N HIS A 121 -2.29 -9.19 13.46
CA HIS A 121 -3.32 -10.22 13.66
C HIS A 121 -2.95 -11.16 14.81
N ALA A 122 -1.74 -11.72 14.78
CA ALA A 122 -1.25 -12.66 15.78
C ALA A 122 -1.22 -12.03 17.19
N ILE A 123 -0.75 -10.79 17.31
CA ILE A 123 -0.71 -10.05 18.58
C ILE A 123 -2.12 -9.81 19.12
N VAL A 124 -3.03 -9.27 18.30
CA VAL A 124 -4.41 -8.98 18.71
C VAL A 124 -5.13 -10.25 19.14
N ARG A 125 -4.93 -11.36 18.41
CA ARG A 125 -5.51 -12.67 18.73
C ARG A 125 -4.93 -13.27 20.01
N GLY A 126 -3.60 -13.24 20.16
CA GLY A 126 -2.91 -13.78 21.34
C GLY A 126 -3.30 -13.05 22.62
N LEU A 127 -3.44 -11.73 22.56
CA LEU A 127 -3.84 -10.88 23.69
C LEU A 127 -5.36 -10.74 23.85
N ARG A 128 -6.16 -11.35 22.96
CA ARG A 128 -7.63 -11.24 22.92
C ARG A 128 -8.13 -9.78 22.92
N LEU A 129 -7.39 -8.89 22.26
CA LEU A 129 -7.71 -7.46 22.20
C LEU A 129 -8.94 -7.19 21.32
N ASP A 130 -9.24 -8.09 20.39
CA ASP A 130 -10.45 -8.09 19.56
C ASP A 130 -11.75 -8.10 20.40
N ARG A 131 -11.69 -8.65 21.62
CA ARG A 131 -12.82 -8.66 22.56
C ARG A 131 -12.94 -7.38 23.39
N ARG A 132 -11.83 -6.67 23.58
CA ARG A 132 -11.75 -5.50 24.47
C ARG A 132 -11.90 -4.18 23.72
N VAL A 133 -11.38 -4.10 22.50
CA VAL A 133 -11.34 -2.87 21.70
C VAL A 133 -12.10 -3.09 20.40
N ARG A 134 -13.20 -2.36 20.22
CA ARG A 134 -14.07 -2.50 19.04
C ARG A 134 -13.33 -2.28 17.71
N PHE A 135 -12.37 -1.35 17.68
CA PHE A 135 -11.56 -1.05 16.50
C PHE A 135 -10.63 -2.21 16.07
N LEU A 136 -10.21 -3.06 17.01
CA LEU A 136 -9.33 -4.21 16.75
C LEU A 136 -10.09 -5.50 16.48
N ARG A 137 -11.43 -5.43 16.38
CA ARG A 137 -12.26 -6.61 16.19
C ARG A 137 -12.11 -7.11 14.76
N PHE A 138 -11.98 -8.43 14.62
CA PHE A 138 -12.01 -9.08 13.32
C PHE A 138 -13.46 -9.19 12.82
N ASP A 139 -13.72 -8.81 11.56
CA ASP A 139 -15.03 -8.90 10.90
C ASP A 139 -15.37 -10.35 10.50
N HIS A 140 -15.49 -11.25 11.47
CA HIS A 140 -15.97 -12.62 11.25
C HIS A 140 -17.48 -12.70 11.51
N GLN A 141 -18.21 -13.38 10.63
CA GLN A 141 -19.66 -13.58 10.77
C GLN A 141 -20.07 -14.49 11.93
N TRP A 142 -19.13 -15.21 12.53
CA TRP A 142 -19.44 -16.05 13.69
C TRP A 142 -19.58 -15.18 14.92
N HIS A 143 -20.82 -15.09 15.41
CA HIS A 143 -21.12 -14.62 16.76
C HIS A 143 -20.18 -15.32 17.74
N TYR A 144 -19.46 -14.52 18.52
CA TYR A 144 -18.65 -14.99 19.63
C TYR A 144 -19.51 -15.65 20.70
#